data_AF-A0A845A316-F1
#
_entry.id   AF-A0A845A316-F1
#
_cell.length_a   1.000
_cell.length_b   1.000
_cell.length_c   1.000
_cell.angle_alpha   90.00
_cell.angle_beta   90.00
_cell.angle_gamma   90.00
#
_symmetry.space_group_name_H-M   'P 1'
#
loop_
_entity.id
_entity.type
_entity.pdbx_description
1 polymer ?
#
loop_
_entity_poly.entity_id
_entity_poly.type
_entity_poly.pdbx_seq_one_letter_code
_entity_poly.pdbx_strand_id
1 'polypeptide(L)'
;MKKLALALATPAALVLAACGSSTDASEDAVADTVEVPADEAMVNVPEPVVDTRATTEAQAEEVIEETQQTAEEAADDAQAAVDDVLDAAAAADAAQNAAAAAE
;
A
#
# COMPACT_ATOMS: atom_id res chain seq x y z
N MET A 1 -53.47 -26.42 32.44
CA MET A 1 -53.69 -25.13 31.74
C MET A 1 -52.79 -25.07 30.51
N LYS A 2 -53.23 -25.68 29.40
CA LYS A 2 -52.46 -25.86 28.14
C LYS A 2 -52.87 -24.82 27.07
N LYS A 3 -53.30 -23.63 27.47
CA LYS A 3 -53.93 -22.66 26.56
C LYS A 3 -53.27 -21.28 26.53
N LEU A 4 -52.11 -21.11 27.18
CA LEU A 4 -51.41 -19.82 27.22
C LEU A 4 -50.15 -19.77 26.34
N ALA A 5 -49.81 -20.85 25.63
CA ALA A 5 -48.65 -20.88 24.73
C ALA A 5 -48.97 -20.36 23.31
N LEU A 6 -50.24 -20.18 22.95
CA LEU A 6 -50.65 -19.72 21.62
C LEU A 6 -50.83 -18.20 21.51
N ALA A 7 -50.76 -17.46 22.62
CA ALA A 7 -51.10 -16.03 22.65
C ALA A 7 -49.90 -15.10 22.46
N LEU A 8 -48.67 -15.61 22.52
CA LEU A 8 -47.44 -14.80 22.49
C LEU A 8 -46.65 -14.93 21.18
N ALA A 9 -47.04 -15.84 20.28
CA ALA A 9 -46.48 -15.90 18.92
C ALA A 9 -47.17 -14.93 17.95
N THR A 10 -48.40 -14.50 18.24
CA THR A 10 -49.20 -13.62 17.39
C THR A 10 -48.59 -12.21 17.21
N PRO A 11 -48.02 -11.53 18.22
CA PRO A 11 -47.47 -10.20 17.99
C PRO A 11 -46.12 -10.24 17.24
N ALA A 12 -45.34 -11.31 17.34
CA ALA A 12 -44.09 -11.44 16.59
C ALA A 12 -44.34 -11.64 15.07
N ALA A 13 -45.39 -12.38 14.71
CA ALA A 13 -45.82 -12.50 13.32
C ALA A 13 -46.43 -11.19 12.77
N LEU A 14 -47.09 -10.38 13.62
CA LEU A 14 -47.64 -9.08 13.22
C LEU A 14 -46.58 -7.97 13.13
N VAL A 15 -45.46 -8.08 13.85
CA VAL A 15 -44.29 -7.20 13.66
C VAL A 15 -43.54 -7.56 12.37
N LEU A 16 -43.46 -8.83 12.00
CA LEU A 16 -42.94 -9.23 10.69
C LEU A 16 -43.90 -8.90 9.54
N ALA A 17 -45.23 -8.89 9.78
CA ALA A 17 -46.23 -8.41 8.82
C ALA A 17 -46.29 -6.87 8.73
N ALA A 18 -45.83 -6.15 9.75
CA ALA A 18 -45.58 -4.72 9.67
C ALA A 18 -44.22 -4.41 9.00
N CYS A 19 -43.28 -5.36 9.01
CA CYS A 19 -42.01 -5.32 8.28
C CYS A 19 -42.05 -6.17 6.98
N GLY A 20 -43.24 -6.57 6.52
CA GLY A 20 -43.43 -7.60 5.50
C GLY A 20 -44.85 -7.67 4.95
N SER A 21 -45.62 -6.58 5.07
CA SER A 21 -46.75 -6.34 4.20
C SER A 21 -46.15 -6.14 2.81
N SER A 22 -46.16 -7.21 2.03
CA SER A 22 -45.84 -7.20 0.61
C SER A 22 -46.83 -6.26 -0.08
N THR A 23 -46.54 -4.96 -0.03
CA THR A 23 -46.84 -4.10 -1.17
C THR A 23 -46.27 -4.83 -2.37
N ASP A 24 -47.07 -4.94 -3.41
CA ASP A 24 -46.57 -5.37 -4.70
C ASP A 24 -45.40 -4.44 -5.05
N ALA A 25 -44.17 -4.86 -4.76
CA ALA A 25 -42.94 -4.17 -5.16
C ALA A 25 -42.66 -4.43 -6.65
N SER A 26 -43.71 -4.75 -7.40
CA SER A 26 -43.76 -4.96 -8.84
C SER A 26 -44.28 -3.71 -9.55
N GLU A 27 -44.71 -2.65 -8.83
CA GLU A 27 -44.50 -1.30 -9.34
C GLU A 27 -43.03 -1.25 -9.72
N ASP A 28 -42.78 -1.09 -11.01
CA ASP A 28 -41.47 -0.95 -11.62
C ASP A 28 -40.71 0.03 -10.74
N ALA A 29 -39.94 -0.51 -9.79
CA ALA A 29 -38.96 0.23 -9.08
C ALA A 29 -37.99 0.54 -10.20
N VAL A 30 -38.27 1.66 -10.89
CA VAL A 30 -37.34 2.28 -11.79
C VAL A 30 -36.13 2.39 -10.91
N ALA A 31 -35.16 1.50 -11.15
CA ALA A 31 -33.91 1.57 -10.47
C ALA A 31 -33.42 2.93 -10.94
N ASP A 32 -33.64 3.97 -10.12
CA ASP A 32 -33.11 5.28 -10.37
C ASP A 32 -31.65 4.98 -10.63
N THR A 33 -31.23 5.22 -11.86
CA THR A 33 -29.88 4.88 -12.29
C THR A 33 -29.01 5.70 -11.37
N VAL A 34 -28.40 5.04 -10.38
CA VAL A 34 -27.41 5.62 -9.46
C VAL A 34 -26.16 6.08 -10.23
N GLU A 35 -26.18 5.92 -11.54
CA GLU A 35 -25.36 6.51 -12.57
C GLU A 35 -25.64 8.02 -12.66
N VAL A 36 -25.33 8.75 -11.59
CA VAL A 36 -24.93 10.15 -11.78
C VAL A 36 -23.57 10.09 -12.48
N PRO A 37 -23.41 10.65 -13.70
CA PRO A 37 -22.12 10.71 -14.36
C PRO A 37 -21.08 11.31 -13.41
N ALA A 38 -19.85 10.80 -13.43
CA ALA A 38 -18.80 11.25 -12.52
C ALA A 38 -18.64 12.79 -12.53
N ASP A 39 -18.78 13.40 -13.69
CA ASP A 39 -18.71 14.86 -13.87
C ASP A 39 -19.85 15.59 -13.15
N GLU A 40 -21.07 15.04 -13.15
CA GLU A 40 -22.24 15.61 -12.48
C GLU A 40 -22.14 15.46 -10.95
N ALA A 41 -21.55 14.36 -10.47
CA ALA A 41 -21.25 14.18 -9.04
C ALA A 41 -20.17 15.15 -8.53
N MET A 42 -19.26 15.58 -9.42
CA MET A 42 -18.12 16.44 -9.10
C MET A 42 -18.40 17.94 -9.23
N VAL A 43 -19.59 18.36 -9.72
CA VAL A 43 -19.91 19.76 -10.07
C VAL A 43 -19.75 20.75 -8.91
N ASN A 44 -19.91 20.30 -7.66
CA ASN A 44 -19.78 21.13 -6.45
C ASN A 44 -18.55 20.79 -5.61
N VAL A 45 -17.62 20.00 -6.15
CA VAL A 45 -16.37 19.67 -5.45
C VAL A 45 -15.38 20.80 -5.68
N PRO A 46 -14.85 21.42 -4.60
CA PRO A 46 -13.86 22.47 -4.75
C PRO A 46 -12.59 21.92 -5.41
N GLU A 47 -11.91 22.80 -6.15
CA GLU A 47 -10.57 22.53 -6.67
C GLU A 47 -9.63 22.06 -5.54
N PRO A 48 -8.76 21.06 -5.81
CA PRO A 48 -7.74 20.67 -4.85
C PRO A 48 -6.91 21.88 -4.44
N VAL A 49 -6.75 22.07 -3.12
CA VAL A 49 -5.86 23.11 -2.60
C VAL A 49 -4.41 22.64 -2.69
N VAL A 50 -3.50 23.56 -3.02
CA VAL A 50 -2.06 23.27 -3.04
C VAL A 50 -1.61 22.89 -1.64
N ASP A 51 -1.02 21.70 -1.49
CA ASP A 51 -0.34 21.31 -0.25
C ASP A 51 1.05 21.95 -0.22
N THR A 52 1.22 22.99 0.59
CA THR A 52 2.51 23.67 0.76
C THR A 52 3.55 22.81 1.48
N ARG A 53 3.17 21.64 2.01
CA ARG A 53 4.09 20.67 2.60
C ARG A 53 4.49 19.57 1.63
N ALA A 54 3.91 19.53 0.44
CA ALA A 54 4.32 18.58 -0.58
C ALA A 54 5.76 18.87 -1.02
N THR A 55 6.56 17.81 -1.12
CA THR A 55 7.89 17.89 -1.74
C THR A 55 7.74 18.35 -3.18
N THR A 56 8.48 19.38 -3.57
CA THR A 56 8.50 19.83 -4.98
C THR A 56 9.36 18.88 -5.81
N GLU A 57 9.12 18.85 -7.12
CA GLU A 57 9.94 18.05 -8.05
C GLU A 57 11.42 18.39 -7.91
N ALA A 58 11.77 19.68 -7.84
CA ALA A 58 13.16 20.11 -7.62
C ALA A 58 13.79 19.59 -6.31
N GLN A 59 13.02 19.54 -5.21
CA GLN A 59 13.51 18.98 -3.94
C GLN A 59 13.67 17.46 -4.03
N ALA A 60 12.79 16.77 -4.75
CA ALA A 60 12.91 15.34 -4.97
C ALA A 60 14.14 15.00 -5.84
N GLU A 61 14.38 15.77 -6.89
CA GLU A 61 15.55 15.63 -7.77
C GLU A 61 16.86 15.84 -7.01
N GLU A 62 16.96 16.88 -6.18
CA GLU A 62 18.15 17.14 -5.35
C GLU A 62 18.46 15.95 -4.42
N VAL A 63 17.46 15.41 -3.74
CA VAL A 63 17.62 14.23 -2.86
C VAL A 63 18.05 13.00 -3.65
N ILE A 64 17.53 12.81 -4.86
CA ILE A 64 17.88 11.68 -5.73
C ILE A 64 19.33 11.81 -6.21
N GLU A 65 19.78 13.01 -6.59
CA GLU A 65 21.16 13.26 -7.00
C GLU A 65 22.15 13.05 -5.84
N GLU A 66 21.87 13.60 -4.66
CA GLU A 66 22.70 13.40 -3.46
C GLU A 66 22.80 11.92 -3.07
N THR A 67 21.66 11.20 -3.12
CA THR A 67 21.62 9.77 -2.81
C THR A 67 22.44 8.96 -3.81
N GLN A 68 22.36 9.28 -5.11
CA GLN A 68 23.14 8.60 -6.15
C GLN A 68 24.64 8.84 -5.96
N GLN A 69 25.04 10.09 -5.73
CA GLN A 69 26.45 10.43 -5.49
C GLN A 69 27.00 9.66 -4.28
N THR A 70 26.26 9.63 -3.17
CA THR A 70 26.67 8.90 -1.97
C THR A 70 26.79 7.39 -2.23
N ALA A 71 25.87 6.83 -3.03
CA ALA A 71 25.90 5.41 -3.37
C ALA A 71 27.08 5.05 -4.29
N GLU A 72 27.42 5.92 -5.24
CA GLU A 72 28.58 5.76 -6.12
C GLU A 72 29.88 5.80 -5.32
N GLU A 73 30.05 6.80 -4.44
CA GLU A 73 31.23 6.92 -3.58
C GLU A 73 31.40 5.70 -2.66
N ALA A 74 30.30 5.22 -2.06
CA ALA A 74 30.32 4.00 -1.25
C ALA A 74 30.67 2.73 -2.05
N ALA A 75 30.28 2.67 -3.33
CA ALA A 75 30.61 1.54 -4.20
C ALA A 75 32.10 1.55 -4.58
N ASP A 76 32.65 2.72 -4.90
CA ASP A 76 34.06 2.90 -5.20
C ASP A 76 34.94 2.54 -3.98
N ASP A 77 34.56 3.00 -2.79
CA ASP A 77 35.24 2.65 -1.53
C ASP A 77 35.20 1.15 -1.25
N ALA A 78 34.06 0.51 -1.46
CA ALA A 78 33.92 -0.93 -1.28
C ALA A 78 34.79 -1.71 -2.26
N GLN A 79 34.89 -1.26 -3.52
CA GLN A 79 35.74 -1.89 -4.51
C GLN A 79 37.22 -1.74 -4.16
N ALA A 80 37.66 -0.55 -3.76
CA ALA A 80 39.03 -0.32 -3.32
C ALA A 80 39.42 -1.21 -2.12
N ALA A 81 38.52 -1.35 -1.14
CA ALA A 81 38.75 -2.21 0.02
C ALA A 81 38.87 -3.70 -0.36
N VAL A 82 38.10 -4.17 -1.35
CA VAL A 82 38.20 -5.55 -1.85
C VAL A 82 39.52 -5.76 -2.58
N ASP A 83 39.92 -4.83 -3.44
CA ASP A 83 41.17 -4.91 -4.19
C ASP A 83 42.38 -4.95 -3.24
N ASP A 84 42.41 -4.10 -2.21
CA ASP A 84 43.45 -4.10 -1.18
C ASP A 84 43.57 -5.46 -0.45
N VAL A 85 42.43 -6.08 -0.13
CA VAL A 85 42.40 -7.39 0.54
C VAL A 85 42.91 -8.49 -0.38
N LEU A 86 42.54 -8.46 -1.66
CA LEU A 86 43.00 -9.44 -2.65
C LEU A 86 44.50 -9.34 -2.88
N ASP A 87 45.04 -8.12 -2.98
CA ASP A 87 46.48 -7.88 -3.14
C ASP A 87 47.26 -8.35 -1.90
N ALA A 88 46.76 -8.06 -0.70
CA ALA A 88 47.36 -8.52 0.54
C ALA A 88 47.35 -10.06 0.65
N ALA A 89 46.25 -10.71 0.25
CA ALA A 89 46.15 -12.17 0.23
C ALA A 89 47.14 -12.78 -0.76
N ALA A 90 47.24 -12.25 -1.98
CA ALA A 90 48.19 -12.71 -2.99
C ALA A 90 49.65 -12.57 -2.52
N ALA A 91 49.98 -11.46 -1.86
CA ALA A 91 51.30 -11.25 -1.28
C ALA A 91 51.62 -12.25 -0.15
N ALA A 92 50.64 -12.55 0.71
CA ALA A 92 50.78 -13.55 1.76
C ALA A 92 51.01 -14.96 1.19
N ASP A 93 50.25 -15.35 0.17
CA ASP A 93 50.40 -16.65 -0.50
C ASP A 93 51.79 -16.78 -1.16
N ALA A 94 52.24 -15.72 -1.84
CA ALA A 94 53.58 -15.69 -2.44
C ALA A 94 54.69 -15.85 -1.39
N ALA A 95 54.55 -15.18 -0.23
CA ALA A 95 55.50 -15.29 0.86
C ALA A 95 55.53 -16.71 1.47
N GLN A 96 54.36 -17.35 1.65
CA GLN A 96 54.28 -18.72 2.15
C GLN A 96 54.92 -19.73 1.20
N ASN A 97 54.65 -19.59 -0.11
CA ASN A 97 55.24 -20.46 -1.13
C ASN A 97 56.77 -20.31 -1.20
N ALA A 98 57.29 -19.09 -1.08
CA ALA A 98 58.72 -18.83 -1.04
C ALA A 98 59.38 -19.44 0.21
N ALA A 99 58.72 -19.38 1.36
CA ALA A 99 59.20 -19.99 2.60
C ALA A 99 59.24 -21.52 2.49
N ALA A 100 58.18 -22.16 1.96
CA ALA A 100 58.11 -23.60 1.79
C ALA A 100 59.15 -24.15 0.79
N ALA A 101 59.54 -23.36 -0.21
CA ALA A 101 60.58 -23.74 -1.17
C ALA A 101 62.02 -23.60 -0.62
N ALA A 102 62.20 -22.95 0.53
CA ALA A 102 63.49 -22.74 1.17
C ALA A 102 63.81 -23.76 2.27
N GLU A 103 62.86 -24.65 2.62
CA GLU A 103 63.03 -25.81 3.51
C GLU A 103 63.41 -27.08 2.74
#